data_AF-A0A2G6JJV2-F1
#
_entry.id   AF-A0A2G6JJV2-F1
#
_cell.length_a   1.000
_cell.length_b   1.000
_cell.length_c   1.000
_cell.angle_alpha   90.00
_cell.angle_beta   90.00
_cell.angle_gamma   90.00
#
_symmetry.space_group_name_H-M   'P 1'
#
loop_
_entity.id
_entity.type
_entity.pdbx_description
1 polymer ?
#
loop_
_entity_poly.entity_id
_entity_poly.type
_entity_poly.pdbx_seq_one_letter_code
_entity_poly.pdbx_strand_id
1 'polypeptide(L)'
;MTAECTQDFLPFQRFHGREVRASFDGEFVSPDGGALLLEATERRSRICERLASCFHDYRHLGRVEHSVLDLVRQRLMGARAWL
;
A
#
# COMPACT_ATOMS: atom_id res chain seq x y z
N MET A 1 -19.51 -2.62 -22.13
CA MET A 1 -19.64 -2.28 -20.70
C MET A 1 -18.71 -1.11 -20.42
N THR A 2 -19.24 0.10 -20.31
CA THR A 2 -18.50 1.28 -19.87
C THR A 2 -18.65 1.37 -18.36
N ALA A 3 -17.55 1.37 -17.61
CA ALA A 3 -17.62 1.66 -16.19
C ALA A 3 -18.02 3.13 -16.03
N GLU A 4 -19.19 3.39 -15.42
CA GLU A 4 -19.54 4.75 -15.00
C GLU A 4 -18.72 5.09 -13.77
N CYS A 5 -17.55 5.67 -13.99
CA CYS A 5 -16.75 6.24 -12.91
C CYS A 5 -17.32 7.63 -12.59
N THR A 6 -18.02 7.76 -11.46
CA THR A 6 -18.56 9.05 -10.99
C THR A 6 -17.47 9.95 -10.37
N GLN A 7 -16.24 9.46 -10.30
CA GLN A 7 -15.11 10.10 -9.63
C GLN A 7 -13.98 10.32 -10.64
N ASP A 8 -13.79 11.56 -11.07
CA ASP A 8 -12.77 11.91 -12.08
C ASP A 8 -11.35 11.84 -11.50
N PHE A 9 -11.19 12.08 -10.20
CA PHE A 9 -9.89 12.03 -9.52
C PHE A 9 -10.01 11.59 -8.05
N LEU A 10 -9.00 10.85 -7.58
CA LEU A 10 -8.80 10.56 -6.16
C LEU A 10 -7.78 11.54 -5.59
N PRO A 11 -8.16 12.38 -4.60
CA PRO A 11 -7.22 13.26 -3.91
C PRO A 11 -6.38 12.47 -2.90
N PHE A 12 -5.06 12.65 -2.96
CA PHE A 12 -4.12 12.09 -1.98
C PHE A 12 -3.57 13.16 -1.04
N GLN A 13 -2.84 12.72 -0.01
CA GLN A 13 -2.05 13.61 0.83
C GLN A 13 -1.09 14.44 -0.04
N ARG A 14 -0.92 15.72 0.32
CA ARG A 14 0.02 16.59 -0.40
C ARG A 14 1.44 16.07 -0.25
N PHE A 15 2.17 16.02 -1.36
CA PHE A 15 3.59 15.65 -1.38
C PHE A 15 4.42 16.90 -1.70
N HIS A 16 5.33 17.29 -0.80
CA HIS A 16 6.10 18.55 -0.88
C HIS A 16 5.26 19.80 -1.20
N GLY A 17 4.06 19.90 -0.59
CA GLY A 17 3.16 21.03 -0.79
C GLY A 17 2.36 21.02 -2.10
N ARG A 18 2.57 20.02 -2.97
CA ARG A 18 1.82 19.83 -4.22
C ARG A 18 0.65 18.89 -4.01
N GLU A 19 -0.46 19.18 -4.69
CA GLU A 19 -1.60 18.28 -4.75
C GLU A 19 -1.26 17.07 -5.62
N VAL A 20 -1.60 15.88 -5.14
CA VAL A 20 -1.45 14.63 -5.89
C VAL A 20 -2.85 14.15 -6.26
N ARG A 21 -3.09 14.00 -7.58
CA ARG A 21 -4.33 13.50 -8.16
C ARG A 21 -4.03 12.24 -8.95
N ALA A 22 -4.78 11.16 -8.72
CA ALA A 22 -4.76 10.02 -9.64
C ALA A 22 -5.86 10.18 -10.68
N SER A 23 -5.49 9.98 -11.94
CA SER A 23 -6.35 9.93 -13.12
C SER A 23 -6.30 8.51 -13.68
N PHE A 24 -7.44 7.94 -14.06
CA PHE A 24 -7.55 6.58 -14.61
C PHE A 24 -7.85 6.56 -16.12
N ASP A 25 -7.82 7.73 -16.74
CA ASP A 25 -8.16 8.04 -18.13
C ASP A 25 -6.92 8.35 -19.00
N GLY A 26 -5.71 8.25 -18.44
CA GLY A 26 -4.46 8.62 -19.12
C GLY A 26 -3.76 7.49 -19.87
N GLU A 27 -3.16 7.79 -21.02
CA GLU A 27 -2.26 6.89 -21.77
C GLU A 27 -0.96 6.57 -21.00
N PHE A 28 -0.54 7.46 -20.10
CA PHE A 28 0.66 7.30 -19.28
C PHE A 28 0.30 6.91 -17.84
N VAL A 29 0.56 5.64 -17.53
CA VAL A 29 0.41 5.10 -16.17
C VAL A 29 1.75 5.24 -15.45
N SER A 30 1.74 5.92 -14.31
CA SER A 30 2.90 5.97 -13.41
C SER A 30 3.12 4.57 -12.82
N PRO A 31 4.27 3.92 -13.03
CA PRO A 31 4.51 2.55 -12.54
C PRO A 31 4.31 2.41 -11.03
N ASP A 32 4.74 3.42 -10.27
CA ASP A 32 4.65 3.45 -8.81
C ASP A 32 3.34 4.08 -8.30
N GLY A 33 2.48 4.60 -9.18
CA GLY A 33 1.25 5.30 -8.80
C GLY A 33 0.27 4.41 -8.02
N GLY A 34 0.28 3.10 -8.30
CA GLY A 34 -0.50 2.11 -7.56
C GLY A 34 -0.09 1.99 -6.09
N ALA A 35 1.18 2.24 -5.76
CA ALA A 35 1.67 2.16 -4.38
C ALA A 35 1.01 3.20 -3.47
N LEU A 36 0.69 4.40 -3.99
CA LEU A 36 -0.01 5.45 -3.23
C LEU A 36 -1.44 5.03 -2.85
N LEU A 37 -2.16 4.41 -3.78
CA LEU A 37 -3.51 3.89 -3.53
C LEU A 37 -3.48 2.72 -2.54
N LEU A 38 -2.52 1.82 -2.72
CA LEU A 38 -2.32 0.68 -1.83
C LEU A 38 -1.97 1.17 -0.42
N GLU A 39 -1.05 2.13 -0.26
CA GLU A 39 -0.69 2.70 1.05
C GLU A 39 -1.90 3.39 1.72
N ALA A 40 -2.65 4.20 0.98
CA ALA A 40 -3.86 4.83 1.51
C ALA A 40 -4.90 3.78 1.97
N THR A 41 -5.05 2.70 1.21
CA THR A 41 -5.94 1.58 1.52
C THR A 41 -5.46 0.80 2.74
N GLU A 42 -4.17 0.48 2.83
CA GLU A 42 -3.56 -0.19 3.98
C GLU A 42 -3.73 0.65 5.25
N ARG A 43 -3.46 1.96 5.21
CA ARG A 43 -3.64 2.84 6.39
C ARG A 43 -5.09 2.85 6.90
N ARG A 44 -6.08 2.77 6.00
CA ARG A 44 -7.50 2.76 6.36
C ARG A 44 -7.98 1.39 6.85
N SER A 45 -7.57 0.32 6.18
CA SER A 45 -8.07 -1.04 6.43
C SER A 45 -7.26 -1.83 7.45
N ARG A 46 -5.98 -1.45 7.63
CA ARG A 46 -4.96 -2.13 8.43
C ARG A 46 -4.89 -3.63 8.11
N ILE A 47 -5.05 -4.00 6.84
CA ILE A 47 -5.22 -5.39 6.46
C ILE A 47 -3.94 -6.19 6.70
N CYS A 48 -2.75 -5.60 6.51
CA CYS A 48 -1.49 -6.27 6.81
C CYS A 48 -1.32 -6.53 8.31
N GLU A 49 -1.68 -5.58 9.18
CA GLU A 49 -1.65 -5.77 10.65
C GLU A 49 -2.60 -6.89 11.09
N ARG A 50 -3.83 -6.89 10.56
CA ARG A 50 -4.83 -7.92 10.86
C ARG A 50 -4.36 -9.29 10.40
N LEU A 51 -3.81 -9.39 9.18
CA LEU A 51 -3.28 -10.64 8.67
C LEU A 51 -2.08 -11.12 9.49
N ALA A 52 -1.13 -10.23 9.80
CA ALA A 52 0.04 -10.57 10.61
C ALA A 52 -0.35 -11.06 12.01
N SER A 53 -1.40 -10.51 12.61
CA SER A 53 -1.90 -10.95 13.92
C SER A 53 -2.43 -12.39 13.94
N CYS A 54 -2.79 -12.95 12.79
CA CYS A 54 -3.24 -14.34 12.67
C CYS A 54 -2.07 -15.34 12.71
N PHE A 55 -0.82 -14.89 12.61
CA PHE A 55 0.34 -15.76 12.65
C PHE A 55 0.81 -15.99 14.08
N HIS A 56 1.10 -17.25 14.38
CA HIS A 56 1.96 -17.58 15.50
C HIS A 56 3.40 -17.68 15.02
N ASP A 57 4.28 -16.83 15.53
CA ASP A 57 5.68 -16.77 15.09
C ASP A 57 6.53 -17.76 15.90
N TYR A 58 6.78 -18.94 15.31
CA TYR A 58 7.62 -19.98 15.90
C TYR A 58 9.12 -19.76 15.69
N ARG A 59 9.53 -18.65 15.05
CA ARG A 59 10.94 -18.35 14.80
C ARG A 59 11.63 -17.97 16.12
N HIS A 60 12.91 -18.29 16.23
CA HIS A 60 13.70 -17.91 17.39
C HIS A 60 13.91 -16.39 17.42
N LEU A 61 13.39 -15.70 18.44
CA LEU A 61 13.39 -14.23 18.54
C LEU A 61 14.76 -13.60 18.32
N GLY A 62 15.84 -14.20 18.85
CA GLY A 62 17.22 -13.71 18.64
C GLY A 62 17.77 -13.84 17.21
N ARG A 63 16.97 -14.31 16.25
CA ARG A 63 17.30 -14.42 14.83
C ARG A 63 16.27 -13.73 13.93
N VAL A 64 15.35 -12.98 14.51
CA VAL A 64 14.30 -12.26 13.76
C VAL A 64 14.77 -10.84 13.50
N GLU A 65 15.12 -10.55 12.25
CA GLU A 65 15.43 -9.20 11.77
C GLU A 65 14.17 -8.45 11.29
N HIS A 66 13.19 -9.20 10.76
CA HIS A 66 11.94 -8.66 10.22
C HIS A 66 10.73 -9.31 10.87
N SER A 67 9.82 -8.47 11.36
CA SER A 67 8.59 -8.94 11.98
C SER A 67 7.70 -9.64 10.95
N VAL A 68 6.74 -10.44 11.41
CA VAL A 68 5.75 -11.04 10.50
C VAL A 68 5.01 -9.96 9.73
N LEU A 69 4.73 -8.81 10.35
CA LEU A 69 4.10 -7.67 9.68
C LEU A 69 4.93 -7.16 8.51
N ASP A 70 6.25 -7.05 8.67
CA ASP A 70 7.15 -6.59 7.59
C ASP A 70 7.14 -7.58 6.43
N LEU A 71 7.17 -8.88 6.73
CA LEU A 71 7.11 -9.93 5.71
C LEU A 71 5.77 -9.93 4.96
N VAL A 72 4.65 -9.73 5.67
CA VAL A 72 3.31 -9.63 5.06
C VAL A 72 3.23 -8.38 4.17
N ARG A 73 3.68 -7.22 4.65
CA ARG A 73 3.69 -5.98 3.87
C ARG A 73 4.55 -6.12 2.61
N GLN A 74 5.75 -6.68 2.74
CA GLN A 74 6.62 -6.94 1.59
C GLN A 74 5.93 -7.83 0.56
N ARG A 75 5.23 -8.88 0.99
CA ARG A 75 4.59 -9.84 0.09
C ARG A 75 3.36 -9.30 -0.61
N LEU A 76 2.53 -8.52 0.09
CA LEU A 76 1.26 -8.00 -0.45
C LEU A 76 1.45 -6.70 -1.23
N MET A 77 2.36 -5.84 -0.79
CA MET A 77 2.49 -4.48 -1.32
C MET A 77 3.66 -4.32 -2.28
N GLY A 78 4.61 -5.27 -2.29
CA GLY A 78 5.84 -5.16 -3.08
C GLY A 78 6.76 -4.01 -2.65
N ALA A 79 6.41 -3.29 -1.59
CA ALA A 79 7.17 -2.16 -1.06
C ALA A 79 8.24 -2.65 -0.09
N ARG A 80 9.47 -2.15 -0.27
CA ARG A 80 10.59 -2.38 0.64
C ARG A 80 10.55 -1.30 1.74
N ALA A 81 10.20 -1.68 2.96
CA ALA A 81 9.98 -0.75 4.08
C ALA A 81 11.24 -0.39 4.91
N TRP A 82 12.44 -0.81 4.48
CA TRP A 82 13.68 -0.54 5.22
C TRP A 82 14.54 0.53 4.53
N LEU A 83 14.26 1.79 4.88
CA LEU A 83 15.16 2.96 4.98
C LEU A 83 14.76 3.73 6.24
#